data_AF-A0A524HPA7-F1
#
_entry.id   AF-A0A524HPA7-F1
#
_cell.length_a   1.000
_cell.length_b   1.000
_cell.length_c   1.000
_cell.angle_alpha   90.00
_cell.angle_beta   90.00
_cell.angle_gamma   90.00
#
_symmetry.space_group_name_H-M   'P 1'
#
loop_
_entity.id
_entity.type
_entity.pdbx_description
1 polymer ?
#
loop_
_entity_poly.entity_id
_entity_poly.type
_entity_poly.pdbx_seq_one_letter_code
_entity_poly.pdbx_strand_id
1 'polypeptide(L)'
;MVDTCAAADLAEQWGLTQGFVGMILLAFTTSLPEAAVTLACIRTGAYNLAVGTLLGSNCFNMAALFPLDILNGSDALLAQVHPALVIGALVGVLMMGIAILDILNKSERRWWVIEPGPAFILITYLVGLYLTYRMSH
;
A
#
# COMPACT_ATOMS: atom_id res chain seq x y z
N MET A 1 -20.03 -6.43 33.27
CA MET A 1 -18.57 -6.29 33.45
C MET A 1 -17.90 -7.66 33.28
N VAL A 2 -18.21 -8.39 32.20
CA VAL A 2 -17.72 -9.77 31.96
C VAL A 2 -17.26 -10.01 30.51
N ASP A 3 -17.47 -9.10 29.56
CA ASP A 3 -17.20 -9.40 28.13
C ASP A 3 -15.85 -8.88 27.58
N THR A 4 -15.04 -8.18 28.37
CA THR A 4 -13.74 -7.65 27.91
C THR A 4 -12.57 -8.62 28.08
N CYS A 5 -12.66 -9.58 29.00
CA CYS A 5 -11.55 -10.49 29.30
C CYS A 5 -11.37 -11.57 28.22
N ALA A 6 -12.47 -12.12 27.68
CA ALA A 6 -12.38 -13.14 26.62
C ALA A 6 -11.80 -12.60 25.31
N ALA A 7 -12.09 -11.33 24.97
CA ALA A 7 -11.50 -10.66 23.82
C ALA A 7 -10.01 -10.34 24.03
N ALA A 8 -9.61 -10.00 25.26
CA ALA A 8 -8.22 -9.75 25.62
C ALA A 8 -7.38 -11.05 25.61
N ASP A 9 -7.92 -12.15 26.15
CA ASP A 9 -7.24 -13.46 26.17
C ASP A 9 -7.09 -14.05 24.76
N LEU A 10 -8.07 -13.86 23.87
CA LEU A 10 -7.97 -14.26 22.46
C LEU A 10 -6.96 -13.41 21.68
N ALA A 11 -6.89 -12.11 21.96
CA ALA A 11 -5.91 -11.20 21.37
C ALA A 11 -4.47 -11.57 21.77
N GLU A 12 -4.26 -12.00 23.02
CA GLU A 12 -2.95 -12.41 23.54
C GLU A 12 -2.51 -13.78 23.00
N GLN A 13 -3.44 -14.72 22.85
CA GLN A 13 -3.15 -16.06 22.28
C GLN A 13 -2.91 -16.05 20.76
N TRP A 14 -3.50 -15.10 20.04
CA TRP A 14 -3.36 -15.00 18.58
C TRP A 14 -2.33 -13.93 18.15
N GLY A 15 -1.73 -13.20 19.11
CA GLY A 15 -0.83 -12.08 18.83
C GLY A 15 -1.50 -10.91 18.09
N LEU A 16 -2.84 -10.86 18.07
CA LEU A 16 -3.62 -9.76 17.51
C LEU A 16 -3.69 -8.63 18.54
N THR A 17 -2.61 -7.86 18.67
CA THR A 17 -2.62 -6.63 19.46
C THR A 17 -3.73 -5.70 18.95
N GLN A 18 -4.29 -4.84 19.80
CA GLN A 18 -5.29 -3.83 19.43
C GLN A 18 -4.89 -3.02 18.16
N GLY A 19 -3.57 -2.84 17.94
CA GLY A 19 -3.02 -2.24 16.73
C GLY A 19 -3.24 -3.05 15.43
N PHE A 20 -3.28 -4.38 15.48
CA PHE A 20 -3.52 -5.21 14.29
C PHE A 20 -4.96 -5.05 13.75
N VAL A 21 -5.94 -5.07 14.65
CA VAL A 21 -7.35 -4.81 14.29
C VAL A 21 -7.51 -3.38 13.78
N GLY A 22 -6.84 -2.42 14.42
CA GLY A 22 -6.79 -1.03 13.96
C GLY A 22 -6.21 -0.89 12.55
N MET A 23 -5.11 -1.58 12.24
CA MET A 23 -4.50 -1.57 10.91
C MET A 23 -5.41 -2.16 9.84
N ILE A 24 -6.11 -3.28 10.11
CA ILE A 24 -7.06 -3.87 9.16
C ILE A 24 -8.24 -2.94 8.90
N LEU A 25 -8.82 -2.36 9.96
CA LEU A 25 -9.94 -1.43 9.82
C LEU A 25 -9.54 -0.16 9.06
N LEU A 26 -8.34 0.36 9.32
CA LEU A 26 -7.78 1.49 8.60
C LEU A 26 -7.61 1.15 7.11
N ALA A 27 -6.97 0.01 6.80
CA ALA A 27 -6.78 -0.45 5.43
C ALA A 27 -8.12 -0.66 4.69
N PHE A 28 -9.13 -1.20 5.38
CA PHE A 28 -10.47 -1.36 4.81
C PHE A 28 -11.14 -0.02 4.52
N THR A 29 -11.09 0.93 5.46
CA THR A 29 -11.74 2.23 5.32
C THR A 29 -11.09 3.10 4.23
N THR A 30 -9.78 2.95 3.99
CA THR A 30 -9.10 3.63 2.88
C THR A 30 -9.38 2.98 1.53
N SER A 31 -9.39 1.64 1.44
CA SER A 31 -9.52 0.95 0.14
C SER A 31 -10.95 0.66 -0.31
N LEU A 32 -11.93 0.65 0.58
CA LEU A 32 -13.33 0.41 0.21
C LEU A 32 -13.90 1.52 -0.70
N PRO A 33 -13.69 2.82 -0.42
CA PRO A 33 -14.10 3.89 -1.34
C PRO A 33 -13.37 3.80 -2.69
N GLU A 34 -12.08 3.49 -2.69
CA GLU A 34 -11.25 3.35 -3.89
C GLU A 34 -11.78 2.22 -4.80
N ALA A 35 -12.10 1.06 -4.20
CA ALA A 35 -12.67 -0.07 -4.91
C ALA A 35 -14.04 0.28 -5.50
N ALA A 36 -14.89 1.00 -4.77
CA ALA A 36 -16.20 1.43 -5.25
C ALA A 36 -16.10 2.37 -6.47
N VAL A 37 -15.21 3.38 -6.43
CA VAL A 37 -15.00 4.32 -7.54
C VAL A 37 -14.39 3.62 -8.75
N THR A 38 -13.39 2.75 -8.53
CA THR A 38 -12.74 2.00 -9.60
C THR A 38 -13.72 1.07 -10.30
N LEU A 39 -14.54 0.35 -9.53
CA LEU A 39 -15.57 -0.55 -10.06
C LEU A 39 -16.65 0.22 -10.85
N ALA A 40 -17.02 1.41 -10.38
CA ALA A 40 -17.91 2.30 -11.13
C ALA A 40 -17.29 2.73 -12.46
N CYS A 41 -16.01 3.15 -12.48
CA CYS A 41 -15.31 3.54 -13.71
C CYS A 41 -15.23 2.40 -14.73
N ILE A 42 -14.93 1.18 -14.27
CA ILE A 42 -14.88 -0.02 -15.12
C ILE A 42 -16.26 -0.31 -15.73
N ARG A 43 -17.32 -0.23 -14.94
CA ARG A 43 -18.70 -0.45 -15.43
C ARG A 43 -19.12 0.56 -16.50
N THR A 44 -18.63 1.79 -16.42
CA THR A 44 -18.90 2.84 -17.42
C THR A 44 -17.92 2.81 -18.60
N GLY A 45 -17.00 1.84 -18.66
CA GLY A 45 -15.99 1.72 -19.72
C GLY A 45 -14.84 2.74 -19.63
N ALA A 46 -14.73 3.49 -18.53
CA ALA A 46 -13.72 4.52 -18.31
C ALA A 46 -12.42 3.93 -17.70
N TYR A 47 -11.78 3.00 -18.41
CA TYR A 47 -10.59 2.28 -17.92
C TYR A 47 -9.41 3.19 -17.56
N ASN A 48 -9.13 4.21 -18.37
CA ASN A 48 -8.06 5.18 -18.08
C ASN A 48 -8.32 5.95 -16.77
N LEU A 49 -9.60 6.25 -16.48
CA LEU A 49 -9.99 6.90 -15.24
C LEU A 49 -9.91 5.94 -14.06
N ALA A 50 -10.26 4.66 -14.25
CA ALA A 50 -10.13 3.62 -13.23
C ALA A 50 -8.66 3.46 -12.80
N VAL A 51 -7.73 3.40 -13.75
CA VAL A 51 -6.28 3.33 -13.48
C VAL A 51 -5.79 4.61 -12.80
N GLY A 52 -6.23 5.78 -13.28
CA GLY A 52 -5.91 7.06 -12.64
C GLY A 52 -6.42 7.16 -11.21
N THR A 53 -7.56 6.56 -10.90
CA THR A 53 -8.11 6.52 -9.53
C THR A 53 -7.28 5.61 -8.63
N LEU A 54 -6.97 4.38 -9.09
CA LEU A 54 -6.14 3.44 -8.34
C LEU A 54 -4.76 4.02 -8.01
N LEU A 55 -4.13 4.67 -8.99
CA LEU A 55 -2.83 5.30 -8.80
C LEU A 55 -2.92 6.62 -8.01
N GLY A 56 -3.94 7.43 -8.23
CA GLY A 56 -4.14 8.66 -7.47
C GLY A 56 -4.31 8.38 -5.98
N SER A 57 -5.12 7.39 -5.62
CA SER A 57 -5.41 7.07 -4.23
C SER A 57 -4.22 6.47 -3.47
N ASN A 58 -3.45 5.57 -4.08
CA ASN A 58 -2.27 5.02 -3.41
C ASN A 58 -1.14 6.08 -3.29
N CYS A 59 -0.99 7.00 -4.25
CA CYS A 59 -0.13 8.17 -4.07
C CYS A 59 -0.64 9.10 -2.94
N PHE A 60 -1.94 9.34 -2.85
CA PHE A 60 -2.54 10.16 -1.79
C PHE A 60 -2.33 9.53 -0.41
N ASN A 61 -2.52 8.21 -0.27
CA ASN A 61 -2.32 7.49 1.00
C ASN A 61 -0.87 7.64 1.51
N MET A 62 0.12 7.57 0.60
CA MET A 62 1.52 7.82 0.95
C MET A 62 1.78 9.31 1.24
N ALA A 63 1.21 10.22 0.44
CA ALA A 63 1.39 11.66 0.62
C ALA A 63 0.75 12.18 1.92
N ALA A 64 -0.36 11.58 2.35
CA ALA A 64 -1.07 11.94 3.57
C ALA A 64 -0.23 11.69 4.84
N LEU A 65 0.77 10.80 4.78
CA LEU A 65 1.68 10.57 5.90
C LEU A 65 2.53 11.81 6.22
N PHE A 66 2.95 12.58 5.22
CA PHE A 66 3.79 13.77 5.43
C PHE A 66 3.14 14.87 6.29
N PRO A 67 1.93 15.38 5.98
CA PRO A 67 1.28 16.36 6.82
C PRO A 67 0.90 15.78 8.19
N LEU A 68 0.55 14.49 8.28
CA LEU A 68 0.30 13.82 9.56
C LEU A 68 1.57 13.79 10.44
N ASP A 69 2.74 13.54 9.85
CA ASP A 69 4.02 13.61 10.57
C ASP A 69 4.35 15.02 11.04
N ILE A 70 4.15 16.03 10.18
CA ILE A 70 4.40 17.44 10.51
C ILE A 70 3.50 17.90 11.68
N LEU A 71 2.24 17.47 11.70
CA LEU A 71 1.28 17.84 12.75
C LEU A 71 1.59 17.15 14.09
N ASN A 72 2.18 15.95 14.08
CA ASN A 72 2.58 15.23 15.29
C ASN A 72 3.92 15.73 15.88
N GLY A 73 4.68 16.55 15.15
CA GLY A 73 5.84 17.25 15.68
C GLY A 73 6.98 16.31 16.09
N SER A 74 7.30 16.26 17.40
CA SER A 74 8.45 15.51 17.96
C SER A 74 8.25 13.99 18.00
N ASP A 75 7.02 13.52 17.85
CA ASP A 75 6.64 12.10 17.78
C ASP A 75 6.24 11.74 16.34
N ALA A 76 7.16 11.94 15.40
CA ALA A 76 6.94 11.56 14.00
C ALA A 76 6.52 10.08 13.95
N LEU A 77 5.36 9.80 13.34
CA LEU A 77 4.83 8.46 13.19
C LEU A 77 5.87 7.60 12.48
N LEU A 78 6.52 8.13 11.44
CA LEU A 78 7.58 7.44 10.70
C LEU A 78 8.79 7.02 11.54
N ALA A 79 9.08 7.70 12.65
CA ALA A 79 10.18 7.37 13.55
C ALA A 79 9.82 6.26 14.56
N GLN A 80 8.52 6.08 14.84
CA GLN A 80 8.01 5.07 15.76
C GLN A 80 7.65 3.75 15.05
N VAL A 81 7.52 3.77 13.72
CA VAL A 81 7.24 2.54 12.96
C VAL A 81 8.50 1.69 12.80
N HIS A 82 8.32 0.37 12.87
CA HIS A 82 9.39 -0.59 12.60
C HIS A 82 10.09 -0.27 11.25
N PRO A 83 11.43 -0.27 11.17
CA PRO A 83 12.17 0.11 9.96
C PRO A 83 11.75 -0.64 8.70
N ALA A 84 11.30 -1.89 8.86
CA ALA A 84 10.75 -2.72 7.80
C ALA A 84 9.53 -2.09 7.10
N LEU A 85 8.67 -1.37 7.84
CA LEU A 85 7.48 -0.72 7.27
C LEU A 85 7.86 0.49 6.43
N VAL A 86 8.88 1.24 6.85
CA VAL A 86 9.42 2.40 6.11
C VAL A 86 10.05 1.94 4.79
N ILE A 87 10.81 0.83 4.81
CA ILE A 87 11.37 0.24 3.59
C ILE A 87 10.26 -0.27 2.67
N GLY A 88 9.24 -0.93 3.22
CA GLY A 88 8.07 -1.35 2.46
C GLY A 88 7.34 -0.19 1.78
N ALA A 89 7.15 0.92 2.50
CA ALA A 89 6.55 2.13 1.95
C ALA A 89 7.42 2.75 0.83
N LEU A 90 8.74 2.84 1.02
CA LEU A 90 9.67 3.35 0.01
C LEU A 90 9.69 2.47 -1.26
N VAL A 91 9.71 1.15 -1.09
CA VAL A 91 9.62 0.19 -2.21
C VAL A 91 8.28 0.35 -2.93
N GLY A 92 7.18 0.50 -2.18
CA GLY A 92 5.85 0.75 -2.73
C GLY A 92 5.79 2.03 -3.58
N VAL A 93 6.35 3.13 -3.09
CA VAL A 93 6.46 4.40 -3.84
C VAL A 93 7.30 4.22 -5.10
N LEU A 94 8.41 3.50 -5.04
CA LEU A 94 9.26 3.18 -6.19
C LEU A 94 8.50 2.36 -7.26
N MET A 95 7.83 1.29 -6.85
CA MET A 95 7.01 0.46 -7.75
C MET A 95 5.91 1.28 -8.42
N MET A 96 5.33 2.22 -7.68
CA MET A 96 4.28 3.09 -8.18
C MET A 96 4.80 4.09 -9.22
N GLY A 97 6.00 4.66 -9.00
CA GLY A 97 6.69 5.48 -9.98
C GLY A 97 6.97 4.72 -11.27
N ILE A 98 7.42 3.46 -11.17
CA ILE A 98 7.63 2.59 -12.32
C ILE A 98 6.31 2.31 -13.06
N ALA A 99 5.23 2.01 -12.33
CA ALA A 99 3.91 1.78 -12.92
C ALA A 99 3.39 3.03 -13.67
N ILE A 100 3.55 4.22 -13.11
CA ILE A 100 3.17 5.48 -13.77
C ILE A 100 4.01 5.71 -15.03
N LEU A 101 5.32 5.48 -14.97
CA LEU A 101 6.20 5.61 -16.13
C LEU A 101 5.85 4.61 -17.23
N ASP A 102 5.48 3.38 -16.87
CA ASP A 102 5.05 2.34 -17.82
C ASP A 102 3.71 2.71 -18.49
N ILE A 103 2.77 3.30 -17.74
CA ILE A 103 1.49 3.78 -18.28
C ILE A 103 1.66 5.03 -19.16
N LEU A 104 2.58 5.93 -18.81
CA LEU A 104 2.88 7.13 -19.60
C LEU A 104 3.68 6.79 -20.87
N ASN A 105 4.55 5.79 -20.81
CA ASN A 105 5.14 5.18 -21.99
C ASN A 105 4.06 4.37 -22.71
N LYS A 106 3.24 5.04 -23.54
CA LYS A 106 2.49 4.39 -24.63
C LYS A 106 3.47 3.74 -25.62
N SER A 107 4.15 2.68 -25.22
CA SER A 107 4.96 1.86 -26.10
C SER A 107 4.08 0.71 -26.54
N GLU A 108 3.42 0.88 -27.69
CA GLU A 108 2.79 -0.21 -28.43
C GLU A 108 3.83 -1.22 -28.97
N ARG A 109 4.83 -1.61 -28.19
CA ARG A 109 5.67 -2.76 -28.54
C ARG A 109 5.01 -4.04 -28.08
N ARG A 110 3.86 -4.30 -28.70
CA ARG A 110 3.16 -5.58 -28.69
C ARG A 110 3.90 -6.58 -29.57
N TRP A 111 5.12 -6.94 -29.18
CA TRP A 111 5.86 -8.04 -29.80
C TRP A 111 6.27 -9.04 -28.73
N TRP A 112 5.54 -10.16 -28.75
CA TRP A 112 5.83 -11.43 -28.09
C TRP A 112 5.80 -11.45 -26.55
N VAL A 113 4.59 -11.59 -26.01
CA VAL A 113 4.21 -12.31 -24.75
C VAL A 113 4.81 -11.82 -23.42
N ILE A 114 5.83 -10.96 -23.40
CA ILE A 114 6.43 -10.41 -22.19
C ILE A 114 6.45 -8.89 -22.31
N GLU A 115 5.47 -8.24 -21.68
CA GLU A 115 5.55 -6.80 -21.42
C GLU A 115 6.67 -6.58 -20.39
N PRO A 116 7.71 -5.80 -20.70
CA PRO A 116 8.84 -5.60 -19.79
C PRO A 116 8.44 -4.84 -18.50
N GLY A 117 7.34 -4.08 -18.54
CA GLY A 117 6.84 -3.28 -17.42
C GLY A 117 6.45 -4.12 -16.19
N PRO A 118 5.49 -5.07 -16.31
CA PRO A 118 5.11 -5.96 -15.21
C PRO A 118 6.28 -6.77 -14.65
N ALA A 119 7.24 -7.18 -15.50
CA ALA A 119 8.44 -7.88 -15.07
C ALA A 119 9.35 -7.01 -14.19
N PHE A 120 9.53 -5.73 -14.53
CA PHE A 120 10.28 -4.77 -13.72
C PHE A 120 9.63 -4.51 -12.35
N ILE A 121 8.30 -4.43 -12.32
CA ILE A 121 7.52 -4.29 -11.09
C ILE A 121 7.73 -5.53 -10.20
N LEU A 122 7.63 -6.72 -10.78
CA LEU A 122 7.84 -7.99 -10.06
C LEU A 122 9.26 -8.10 -9.49
N ILE A 123 10.28 -7.75 -10.29
CA ILE A 123 11.68 -7.76 -9.84
C ILE A 123 11.89 -6.79 -8.68
N THR A 124 11.35 -5.56 -8.79
CA THR A 124 11.46 -4.54 -7.74
C THR A 124 10.78 -5.00 -6.45
N TYR A 125 9.61 -5.65 -6.56
CA TYR A 125 8.91 -6.24 -5.41
C TYR A 125 9.75 -7.32 -4.72
N LEU A 126 10.30 -8.26 -5.49
CA LEU A 126 11.13 -9.35 -4.95
C LEU A 126 12.40 -8.83 -4.28
N VAL A 127 13.04 -7.81 -4.85
CA VAL A 127 14.21 -7.15 -4.27
C VAL A 127 13.83 -6.42 -2.98
N GLY A 128 12.71 -5.70 -2.96
CA GLY A 128 12.23 -5.02 -1.76
C GLY A 128 11.90 -5.99 -0.62
N LEU A 129 11.26 -7.12 -0.95
CA LEU A 129 10.97 -8.19 0.00
C LEU A 129 12.26 -8.81 0.55
N TYR A 130 13.24 -9.07 -0.32
CA TYR A 130 14.55 -9.59 0.08
C TYR A 130 15.30 -8.62 0.99
N LEU A 131 15.33 -7.32 0.68
CA LEU A 131 15.96 -6.29 1.53
C LEU A 131 15.28 -6.18 2.90
N THR A 132 13.95 -6.24 2.93
CA THR A 132 13.17 -6.17 4.18
C THR A 132 13.45 -7.39 5.04
N TYR A 133 13.48 -8.59 4.44
CA TYR A 133 13.82 -9.83 5.14
C TYR A 133 15.23 -9.78 5.74
N ARG A 134 16.21 -9.24 5.00
CA ARG A 134 17.61 -9.17 5.43
C ARG A 134 17.90 -8.15 6.53
N MET A 135 17.01 -7.19 6.77
CA MET A 135 17.10 -6.25 7.90
C MET A 135 16.22 -6.66 9.10
N SER A 136 15.28 -7.58 8.88
CA SER A 136 14.41 -8.16 9.91
C SER A 136 15.04 -9.34 10.65
N HIS A 137 16.24 -9.77 10.25
CA HIS A 137 17.09 -10.80 10.88
C HIS A 137 18.51 -10.21 11.02
#